data_AF-A0ABD2DEM0-F1
#
_entry.id   AF-A0ABD2DEM0-F1
#
_cell.length_a   1.000
_cell.length_b   1.000
_cell.length_c   1.000
_cell.angle_alpha   90.00
_cell.angle_beta   90.00
_cell.angle_gamma   90.00
#
_symmetry.space_group_name_H-M   'P 1'
#
loop_
_entity.id
_entity.type
_entity.pdbx_description
1 polymer ?
#
loop_
_entity_poly.entity_id
_entity_poly.type
_entity_poly.pdbx_seq_one_letter_code
_entity_poly.pdbx_strand_id
1 'polypeptide(L)'
;MTMFENVTRALTRQLNPRGDLTPLDSLIDFKRFHPFCLVLRKRKSTLFWGARYVRTDYTLLDVLEPGSSPSDPTDTVSFGFKNMLDARVEGEVDVPKTVKVRGTAGLSRNSTLEVQTLSVAPKALENLQGERKLVADHPFLKEMQGRGENLYVVMEVVETVQEVTLERAGKAEGCFSLPFFAPLGLQGSVNHKEAVTIPKGCVLAFRVRQLMVKGKDEWDIPHICNDNMQTFPPGEKPEEEKFIFVQASDVGDIHEGFKTLKEEVQRETQEVEKLSRVGQSSLLSSLSKLLGKKKELQGLELEVEGALDKGHEVTLEAFPKDVLLSKEAMGAILYFLGALTELSEAQQKLLVKSMEKKILPVQLKLVESTMEQNFLQDKESVFPLRPELLSSLGEEELILTEALVGLSGLEVQRSGPQYTWDPDTLPRLCALYASLSLLQLLTKTS
;
A
#
# COMPACT_ATOMS: atom_id res chain seq x y z
N MET A 1 -9.47 4.40 2.21
CA MET A 1 -10.88 4.02 2.56
C MET A 1 -10.91 2.49 2.61
N THR A 2 -11.09 1.88 3.78
CA THR A 2 -10.83 0.43 3.96
C THR A 2 -11.67 -0.48 3.07
N MET A 3 -12.93 -0.14 2.81
CA MET A 3 -13.81 -0.94 1.96
C MET A 3 -13.39 -0.94 0.48
N PHE A 4 -13.00 0.23 -0.04
CA PHE A 4 -12.57 0.37 -1.44
C PHE A 4 -11.27 -0.42 -1.68
N GLU A 5 -10.29 -0.26 -0.79
CA GLU A 5 -9.01 -0.97 -0.88
C GLU A 5 -9.17 -2.49 -0.82
N ASN A 6 -10.05 -3.01 0.05
CA ASN A 6 -10.31 -4.45 0.11
C ASN A 6 -10.87 -4.97 -1.22
N VAL A 7 -11.78 -4.21 -1.85
CA VAL A 7 -12.37 -4.57 -3.15
C VAL A 7 -11.32 -4.56 -4.24
N THR A 8 -10.51 -3.49 -4.34
CA THR A 8 -9.48 -3.38 -5.39
C THR A 8 -8.41 -4.47 -5.26
N ARG A 9 -7.97 -4.79 -4.03
CA ARG A 9 -7.01 -5.89 -3.78
C ARG A 9 -7.57 -7.28 -4.08
N ALA A 10 -8.84 -7.54 -3.76
CA ALA A 10 -9.50 -8.79 -4.12
C ALA A 10 -9.65 -8.93 -5.64
N LEU A 11 -10.06 -7.86 -6.30
CA LEU A 11 -10.15 -7.79 -7.76
C LEU A 11 -8.80 -8.07 -8.43
N THR A 12 -7.72 -7.43 -7.96
CA THR A 12 -6.38 -7.65 -8.52
C THR A 12 -5.94 -9.11 -8.41
N ARG A 13 -6.24 -9.79 -7.30
CA ARG A 13 -5.91 -11.20 -7.11
C ARG A 13 -6.71 -12.13 -8.02
N GLN A 14 -7.95 -11.78 -8.33
CA GLN A 14 -8.79 -12.56 -9.26
C GLN A 14 -8.37 -12.36 -10.72
N LEU A 15 -8.13 -11.11 -11.14
CA LEU A 15 -7.82 -10.78 -12.52
C LEU A 15 -6.37 -11.10 -12.91
N ASN A 16 -5.42 -10.87 -12.00
CA ASN A 16 -4.00 -11.01 -12.28
C ASN A 16 -3.26 -11.66 -11.08
N PRO A 17 -3.56 -12.94 -10.78
CA PRO A 17 -2.93 -13.63 -9.66
C PRO A 17 -1.41 -13.68 -9.83
N ARG A 18 -0.68 -13.16 -8.83
CA ARG A 18 0.80 -13.06 -8.83
C ARG A 18 1.38 -12.25 -9.99
N GLY A 19 0.60 -11.34 -10.56
CA GLY A 19 1.08 -10.42 -11.57
C GLY A 19 1.39 -9.03 -11.00
N ASP A 20 1.71 -8.10 -11.90
CA ASP A 20 2.16 -6.74 -11.60
C ASP A 20 1.04 -5.69 -11.62
N LEU A 21 -0.23 -6.13 -11.68
CA LEU A 21 -1.38 -5.25 -11.56
C LEU A 21 -1.44 -4.64 -10.15
N THR A 22 -1.46 -3.32 -10.03
CA THR A 22 -1.43 -2.61 -8.75
C THR A 22 -2.84 -2.16 -8.35
N PRO A 23 -3.34 -2.52 -7.16
CA PRO A 23 -4.64 -2.08 -6.67
C PRO A 23 -4.60 -0.61 -6.24
N LEU A 24 -5.66 0.14 -6.52
CA LEU A 24 -5.81 1.52 -6.05
C LEU A 24 -6.34 1.53 -4.60
N ASP A 25 -5.74 2.35 -3.75
CA ASP A 25 -6.00 2.44 -2.30
C ASP A 25 -7.10 3.46 -1.95
N SER A 26 -7.29 4.47 -2.80
CA SER A 26 -8.18 5.60 -2.54
C SER A 26 -9.03 5.99 -3.75
N LEU A 27 -10.33 6.15 -3.50
CA LEU A 27 -11.30 6.67 -4.46
C LEU A 27 -11.11 8.18 -4.74
N ILE A 28 -10.35 8.92 -3.94
CA ILE A 28 -10.29 10.39 -4.12
C ILE A 28 -9.49 10.75 -5.38
N ASP A 29 -8.51 9.91 -5.71
CA ASP A 29 -7.46 10.25 -6.66
C ASP A 29 -7.50 9.42 -7.94
N PHE A 30 -8.53 8.59 -8.13
CA PHE A 30 -8.65 7.68 -9.29
C PHE A 30 -8.48 8.40 -10.63
N LYS A 31 -8.89 9.67 -10.72
CA LYS A 31 -8.72 10.49 -11.93
C LYS A 31 -7.27 10.67 -12.36
N ARG A 32 -6.32 10.55 -11.44
CA ARG A 32 -4.88 10.70 -11.70
C ARG A 32 -4.15 9.37 -11.92
N PHE A 33 -4.89 8.28 -12.07
CA PHE A 33 -4.36 6.95 -12.40
C PHE A 33 -4.96 6.42 -13.72
N HIS A 34 -5.32 7.32 -14.64
CA HIS A 34 -5.75 6.94 -16.00
C HIS A 34 -4.54 6.62 -16.88
N PRO A 35 -4.74 5.96 -18.05
CA PRO A 35 -3.67 5.76 -19.01
C PRO A 35 -2.90 7.05 -19.31
N PHE A 36 -1.59 6.95 -19.54
CA PHE A 36 -0.65 8.07 -19.69
C PHE A 36 -0.41 8.95 -18.46
N CYS A 37 -1.11 8.80 -17.33
CA CYS A 37 -0.76 9.52 -16.11
C CYS A 37 0.66 9.16 -15.65
N LEU A 38 1.43 10.16 -15.21
CA LEU A 38 2.73 9.96 -14.58
C LEU A 38 2.53 9.73 -13.08
N VAL A 39 3.19 8.70 -12.56
CA VAL A 39 3.18 8.36 -11.15
C VAL A 39 4.61 8.14 -10.65
N LEU A 40 4.80 8.41 -9.38
CA LEU A 40 6.07 8.20 -8.69
C LEU A 40 5.93 6.98 -7.79
N ARG A 41 7.01 6.24 -7.61
CA ARG A 41 7.00 5.14 -6.65
C ARG A 41 7.03 5.69 -5.24
N LYS A 42 6.07 5.31 -4.39
CA LYS A 42 6.04 5.74 -2.99
C LYS A 42 7.32 5.28 -2.30
N ARG A 43 7.97 6.18 -1.55
CA ARG A 43 9.23 5.88 -0.88
C ARG A 43 9.00 4.83 0.23
N LYS A 44 9.91 3.85 0.32
CA LYS A 44 9.81 2.74 1.28
C LYS A 44 8.45 2.02 1.24
N SER A 45 7.83 1.98 0.04
CA SER A 45 6.62 1.18 -0.20
C SER A 45 6.93 -0.31 -0.24
N THR A 46 5.90 -1.11 0.00
CA THR A 46 5.98 -2.57 0.01
C THR A 46 4.96 -3.19 -0.96
N LEU A 47 5.10 -4.49 -1.23
CA LEU A 47 4.07 -5.29 -1.89
C LEU A 47 2.90 -5.61 -0.96
N PHE A 48 3.16 -5.65 0.35
CA PHE A 48 2.29 -6.33 1.30
C PHE A 48 1.17 -5.44 1.86
N TRP A 49 1.30 -4.11 1.84
CA TRP A 49 0.27 -3.16 2.29
C TRP A 49 0.46 -1.77 1.68
N GLY A 50 -0.56 -0.91 1.85
CA GLY A 50 -0.55 0.49 1.44
C GLY A 50 -0.44 0.74 -0.07
N ALA A 51 -0.26 2.02 -0.43
CA ALA A 51 -0.05 2.46 -1.80
C ALA A 51 1.38 2.20 -2.29
N ARG A 52 1.51 1.75 -3.54
CA ARG A 52 2.82 1.52 -4.18
C ARG A 52 3.29 2.72 -4.99
N TYR A 53 2.35 3.47 -5.55
CA TYR A 53 2.61 4.64 -6.36
C TYR A 53 1.82 5.84 -5.85
N VAL A 54 2.41 7.02 -5.95
CA VAL A 54 1.76 8.30 -5.67
C VAL A 54 1.50 9.04 -6.97
N ARG A 55 0.36 9.73 -7.01
CA ARG A 55 -0.07 10.52 -8.16
C ARG A 55 0.87 11.71 -8.40
N THR A 56 0.94 12.15 -9.65
CA THR A 56 1.48 13.46 -10.02
C THR A 56 0.39 14.31 -10.65
N ASP A 57 0.70 15.59 -10.90
CA ASP A 57 -0.18 16.49 -11.65
C ASP A 57 -0.05 16.35 -13.17
N TYR A 58 0.85 15.50 -13.65
CA TYR A 58 1.24 15.45 -15.06
C TYR A 58 0.87 14.12 -15.72
N THR A 59 0.58 14.20 -17.01
CA THR A 59 0.52 13.07 -17.93
C THR A 59 1.78 13.05 -18.81
N LEU A 60 2.02 11.93 -19.48
CA LEU A 60 3.09 11.82 -20.47
C LEU A 60 2.95 12.91 -21.54
N LEU A 61 1.74 13.26 -21.94
CA LEU A 61 1.51 14.26 -22.97
C LEU A 61 1.87 15.68 -22.52
N ASP A 62 1.80 15.97 -21.22
CA ASP A 62 2.14 17.30 -20.67
C ASP A 62 3.65 17.56 -20.67
N VAL A 63 4.46 16.50 -20.64
CA VAL A 63 5.93 16.58 -20.65
C VAL A 63 6.53 16.42 -22.04
N LEU A 64 5.70 16.20 -23.06
CA LEU A 64 6.12 16.06 -24.46
C LEU A 64 5.91 17.35 -25.24
N GLU A 65 6.75 17.58 -26.24
CA GLU A 65 6.58 18.69 -27.17
C GLU A 65 5.26 18.54 -27.93
N PRO A 66 4.55 19.66 -28.23
CA PRO A 66 3.32 19.61 -29.01
C PRO A 66 3.59 19.04 -30.40
N GLY A 67 2.85 18.00 -30.76
CA GLY A 67 2.95 17.36 -32.08
C GLY A 67 2.46 18.29 -33.21
N SER A 68 2.88 18.00 -34.44
CA SER A 68 2.49 18.77 -35.63
C SER A 68 1.11 18.34 -36.14
N SER A 69 0.04 18.90 -35.57
CA SER A 69 -1.30 18.92 -36.18
C SER A 69 -2.10 20.14 -35.70
N PRO A 70 -2.63 20.98 -36.61
CA PRO A 70 -3.56 22.04 -36.28
C PRO A 70 -5.00 21.53 -36.36
N SER A 71 -5.72 21.46 -35.24
CA SER A 71 -7.20 21.50 -35.26
C SER A 71 -7.76 21.97 -33.92
N ASP A 72 -8.26 23.19 -33.98
CA ASP A 72 -9.11 23.98 -33.08
C ASP A 72 -9.01 23.84 -31.54
N PRO A 73 -8.92 24.98 -30.84
CA PRO A 73 -8.82 25.03 -29.40
C PRO A 73 -10.22 25.07 -28.79
N THR A 74 -10.85 23.93 -28.49
CA THR A 74 -11.76 23.89 -27.31
C THR A 74 -12.20 22.50 -26.82
N ASP A 75 -12.19 21.43 -27.62
CA ASP A 75 -12.75 20.13 -27.18
C ASP A 75 -11.95 18.87 -27.60
N THR A 76 -10.71 19.02 -28.09
CA THR A 76 -9.98 17.97 -28.82
C THR A 76 -9.08 17.06 -27.99
N VAL A 77 -8.83 17.37 -26.71
CA VAL A 77 -7.96 16.52 -25.86
C VAL A 77 -8.62 15.17 -25.53
N SER A 78 -9.95 15.14 -25.35
CA SER A 78 -10.66 13.90 -25.00
C SER A 78 -10.87 12.96 -26.20
N PHE A 79 -10.96 13.49 -27.43
CA PHE A 79 -11.17 12.69 -28.64
C PHE A 79 -9.87 12.05 -29.17
N GLY A 80 -8.72 12.71 -29.01
CA GLY A 80 -7.42 12.11 -29.34
C GLY A 80 -7.04 10.97 -28.38
N PHE A 81 -7.28 11.16 -27.09
CA PHE A 81 -6.96 10.20 -26.04
C PHE A 81 -7.70 8.86 -26.21
N LYS A 82 -9.00 8.90 -26.56
CA LYS A 82 -9.83 7.69 -26.71
C LYS A 82 -9.43 6.83 -27.91
N ASN A 83 -8.84 7.44 -28.95
CA ASN A 83 -8.37 6.71 -30.15
C ASN A 83 -7.04 5.97 -29.92
N MET A 84 -6.35 6.24 -28.81
CA MET A 84 -5.07 5.63 -28.44
C MET A 84 -5.21 4.47 -27.44
N LEU A 85 -6.45 4.15 -27.03
CA LEU A 85 -6.74 3.12 -26.05
C LEU A 85 -7.47 1.95 -26.69
N ASP A 86 -6.98 0.75 -26.40
CA ASP A 86 -7.69 -0.49 -26.64
C ASP A 86 -8.54 -0.81 -25.41
N ALA A 87 -9.85 -1.04 -25.62
CA ALA A 87 -10.77 -1.44 -24.57
C ALA A 87 -11.05 -2.94 -24.65
N ARG A 88 -10.82 -3.65 -23.54
CA ARG A 88 -11.15 -5.07 -23.37
C ARG A 88 -12.16 -5.20 -22.23
N VAL A 89 -13.31 -5.79 -22.49
CA VAL A 89 -14.30 -6.05 -21.43
C VAL A 89 -13.84 -7.25 -20.60
N GLU A 90 -13.74 -7.09 -19.29
CA GLU A 90 -13.36 -8.11 -18.32
C GLU A 90 -14.55 -8.46 -17.41
N GLY A 91 -15.68 -8.85 -17.99
CA GLY A 91 -16.82 -9.51 -17.31
C GLY A 91 -17.19 -9.01 -15.90
N GLU A 92 -17.68 -9.94 -15.06
CA GLU A 92 -18.06 -9.71 -13.67
C GLU A 92 -16.99 -10.27 -12.72
N VAL A 93 -16.61 -9.50 -11.71
CA VAL A 93 -15.61 -9.84 -10.68
C VAL A 93 -16.28 -9.94 -9.31
N ASP A 94 -15.92 -10.95 -8.51
CA ASP A 94 -16.49 -11.13 -7.17
C ASP A 94 -15.90 -10.12 -6.18
N VAL A 95 -16.75 -9.42 -5.41
CA VAL A 95 -16.28 -8.56 -4.32
C VAL A 95 -16.08 -9.36 -3.02
N PRO A 96 -15.23 -8.88 -2.08
CA PRO A 96 -15.08 -9.49 -0.75
C PRO A 96 -16.43 -9.76 -0.07
N LYS A 97 -16.56 -10.90 0.61
CA LYS A 97 -17.81 -11.31 1.28
C LYS A 97 -18.29 -10.31 2.34
N THR A 98 -17.39 -9.48 2.84
CA THR A 98 -17.66 -8.41 3.81
C THR A 98 -18.37 -7.20 3.17
N VAL A 99 -18.47 -7.15 1.84
CA VAL A 99 -19.03 -6.05 1.05
C VAL A 99 -20.21 -6.54 0.21
N LYS A 100 -21.26 -5.72 0.13
CA LYS A 100 -22.41 -5.87 -0.75
C LYS A 100 -22.37 -4.78 -1.81
N VAL A 101 -22.73 -5.14 -3.04
CA VAL A 101 -22.87 -4.20 -4.15
C VAL A 101 -24.35 -3.88 -4.35
N ARG A 102 -24.70 -2.58 -4.37
CA ARG A 102 -26.02 -2.06 -4.72
C ARG A 102 -25.89 -1.24 -6.01
N GLY A 103 -26.65 -1.61 -7.05
CA GLY A 103 -26.65 -0.91 -8.35
C GLY A 103 -26.77 -1.81 -9.58
N THR A 104 -26.40 -3.10 -9.45
CA THR A 104 -26.63 -4.13 -10.48
C THR A 104 -28.06 -4.68 -10.37
N ALA A 105 -28.71 -4.94 -11.50
CA ALA A 105 -30.11 -5.38 -11.54
C ALA A 105 -30.26 -6.81 -10.99
N GLY A 106 -30.52 -6.96 -9.68
CA GLY A 106 -30.97 -8.22 -9.09
C GLY A 106 -30.70 -8.35 -7.59
N LEU A 107 -31.69 -8.87 -6.86
CA LEU A 107 -31.58 -9.34 -5.46
C LEU A 107 -30.72 -10.63 -5.39
N SER A 108 -29.49 -10.60 -5.90
CA SER A 108 -28.58 -11.76 -5.91
C SER A 108 -27.80 -11.85 -4.60
N ARG A 109 -27.57 -13.09 -4.14
CA ARG A 109 -26.74 -13.41 -2.96
C ARG A 109 -25.24 -13.23 -3.22
N ASN A 110 -24.82 -13.10 -4.48
CA ASN A 110 -23.44 -12.87 -4.87
C ASN A 110 -23.30 -11.43 -5.37
N SER A 111 -22.39 -10.68 -4.76
CA SER A 111 -22.11 -9.29 -5.12
C SER A 111 -20.98 -9.28 -6.14
N THR A 112 -21.32 -9.11 -7.41
CA THR A 112 -20.34 -8.99 -8.51
C THR A 112 -20.23 -7.53 -8.96
N LEU A 113 -19.07 -7.19 -9.51
CA LEU A 113 -18.74 -5.86 -10.03
C LEU A 113 -18.28 -5.99 -11.48
N GLU A 114 -18.92 -5.25 -12.37
CA GLU A 114 -18.61 -5.27 -13.80
C GLU A 114 -17.45 -4.33 -14.12
N VAL A 115 -16.41 -4.86 -14.77
CA VAL A 115 -15.19 -4.11 -15.08
C VAL A 115 -14.78 -4.19 -16.53
N GLN A 116 -14.03 -3.17 -16.95
CA GLN A 116 -13.37 -3.13 -18.24
C GLN A 116 -11.92 -2.71 -18.08
N THR A 117 -11.07 -3.23 -18.96
CA THR A 117 -9.66 -2.89 -19.03
C THR A 117 -9.42 -1.94 -20.19
N LEU A 118 -8.78 -0.81 -19.92
CA LEU A 118 -8.30 0.13 -20.93
C LEU A 118 -6.79 0.06 -20.96
N SER A 119 -6.21 -0.19 -22.12
CA SER A 119 -4.75 -0.25 -22.32
C SER A 119 -4.29 0.68 -23.42
N VAL A 120 -3.11 1.27 -23.28
CA VAL A 120 -2.47 2.06 -24.33
C VAL A 120 -2.14 1.15 -25.52
N ALA A 121 -2.65 1.50 -26.70
CA ALA A 121 -2.40 0.75 -27.93
C ALA A 121 -0.90 0.83 -28.29
N PRO A 122 -0.21 -0.30 -28.53
CA PRO A 122 1.23 -0.30 -28.82
C PRO A 122 1.62 0.59 -30.00
N LYS A 123 0.83 0.57 -31.08
CA LYS A 123 1.04 1.43 -32.26
C LYS A 123 0.90 2.91 -31.95
N ALA A 124 -0.01 3.28 -31.04
CA ALA A 124 -0.18 4.67 -30.64
C ALA A 124 1.04 5.16 -29.86
N LEU A 125 1.63 4.30 -29.02
CA LEU A 125 2.85 4.61 -28.27
C LEU A 125 4.07 4.75 -29.19
N GLU A 126 4.26 3.83 -30.14
CA GLU A 126 5.33 3.89 -31.15
C GLU A 126 5.24 5.18 -31.98
N ASN A 127 4.03 5.57 -32.41
CA ASN A 127 3.82 6.82 -33.14
C ASN A 127 4.16 8.05 -32.27
N LEU A 128 3.71 8.09 -31.01
CA LEU A 128 4.04 9.18 -30.09
C LEU A 128 5.54 9.34 -29.88
N GLN A 129 6.26 8.23 -29.74
CA GLN A 129 7.71 8.23 -29.57
C GLN A 129 8.45 8.74 -30.81
N GLY A 130 7.93 8.44 -32.01
CA GLY A 130 8.50 8.95 -33.27
C GLY A 130 8.17 10.42 -33.55
N GLU A 131 7.02 10.91 -33.09
CA GLU A 131 6.53 12.25 -33.38
C GLU A 131 6.96 13.32 -32.37
N ARG A 132 7.11 12.94 -31.09
CA ARG A 132 7.25 13.90 -29.98
C ARG A 132 8.43 13.57 -29.10
N LYS A 133 9.21 14.60 -28.79
CA LYS A 133 10.31 14.55 -27.84
C LYS A 133 9.90 15.08 -26.47
N LEU A 134 10.68 14.79 -25.44
CA LEU A 134 10.49 15.39 -24.12
C LEU A 134 10.86 16.88 -24.16
N VAL A 135 10.08 17.69 -23.45
CA VAL A 135 10.38 19.11 -23.27
C VAL A 135 11.63 19.26 -22.40
N ALA A 136 12.74 19.67 -23.02
CA ALA A 136 14.07 19.71 -22.39
C ALA A 136 14.13 20.54 -21.08
N ASP A 137 13.34 21.62 -21.00
CA ASP A 137 13.31 22.53 -19.85
C ASP A 137 12.04 22.39 -18.99
N HIS A 138 11.36 21.24 -19.02
CA HIS A 138 10.16 21.04 -18.21
C HIS A 138 10.48 21.09 -16.70
N PRO A 139 9.85 21.97 -15.90
CA PRO A 139 10.21 22.18 -14.50
C PRO A 139 10.07 20.91 -13.66
N PHE A 140 9.01 20.14 -13.89
CA PHE A 140 8.79 18.87 -13.20
C PHE A 140 9.87 17.82 -13.53
N LEU A 141 10.30 17.69 -14.80
CA LEU A 141 11.33 16.70 -15.15
C LEU A 141 12.68 17.04 -14.50
N LYS A 142 13.03 18.34 -14.45
CA LYS A 142 14.23 18.82 -13.75
C LYS A 142 14.18 18.55 -12.25
N GLU A 143 13.02 18.74 -11.64
CA GLU A 143 12.83 18.46 -10.22
C GLU A 143 13.01 16.97 -9.93
N MET A 144 12.37 16.10 -10.72
CA MET A 144 12.47 14.64 -10.56
C MET A 144 13.90 14.14 -10.81
N GLN A 145 14.57 14.68 -11.82
CA GLN A 145 15.97 14.39 -12.09
C GLN A 145 16.88 14.84 -10.94
N GLY A 146 16.64 16.03 -10.37
CA GLY A 146 17.42 16.55 -9.25
C GLY A 146 17.27 15.71 -7.97
N ARG A 147 16.12 15.06 -7.79
CA ARG A 147 15.86 14.13 -6.68
C ARG A 147 16.31 12.69 -6.96
N GLY A 148 16.66 12.37 -8.21
CA GLY A 148 16.97 11.01 -8.63
C GLY A 148 15.75 10.07 -8.59
N GLU A 149 14.55 10.60 -8.76
CA GLU A 149 13.30 9.83 -8.71
C GLU A 149 12.98 9.17 -10.07
N ASN A 150 12.50 7.94 -10.03
CA ASN A 150 12.02 7.23 -11.22
C ASN A 150 10.56 7.61 -11.54
N LEU A 151 10.29 7.85 -12.82
CA LEU A 151 8.96 8.12 -13.33
C LEU A 151 8.36 6.88 -13.98
N TYR A 152 7.08 6.64 -13.69
CA TYR A 152 6.32 5.55 -14.25
C TYR A 152 5.08 6.08 -14.96
N VAL A 153 4.73 5.47 -16.08
CA VAL A 153 3.56 5.80 -16.88
C VAL A 153 2.52 4.71 -16.69
N VAL A 154 1.28 5.11 -16.40
CA VAL A 154 0.15 4.17 -16.37
C VAL A 154 -0.15 3.71 -17.80
N MET A 155 -0.02 2.40 -18.05
CA MET A 155 -0.18 1.82 -19.39
C MET A 155 -1.50 1.07 -19.57
N GLU A 156 -2.03 0.54 -18.47
CA GLU A 156 -3.26 -0.25 -18.46
C GLU A 156 -4.01 0.04 -17.16
N VAL A 157 -5.34 0.14 -17.23
CA VAL A 157 -6.21 0.37 -16.08
C VAL A 157 -7.40 -0.56 -16.15
N VAL A 158 -7.85 -1.04 -14.99
CA VAL A 158 -9.13 -1.71 -14.81
C VAL A 158 -10.08 -0.70 -14.18
N GLU A 159 -11.21 -0.43 -14.82
CA GLU A 159 -12.19 0.54 -14.36
C GLU A 159 -13.62 -0.03 -14.32
N THR A 160 -14.48 0.61 -13.51
CA THR A 160 -15.89 0.26 -13.41
C THR A 160 -16.68 0.64 -14.66
N VAL A 161 -17.50 -0.28 -15.18
CA VAL A 161 -18.38 -0.02 -16.33
C VAL A 161 -19.59 0.86 -15.96
N GLN A 162 -20.05 0.76 -14.72
CA GLN A 162 -21.23 1.46 -14.21
C GLN A 162 -21.02 1.94 -12.77
N GLU A 163 -21.84 2.90 -12.36
CA GLU A 163 -21.84 3.40 -10.98
C GLU A 163 -22.40 2.34 -10.03
N VAL A 164 -21.67 2.06 -8.96
CA VAL A 164 -22.04 1.05 -7.97
C VAL A 164 -21.83 1.58 -6.56
N THR A 165 -22.73 1.24 -5.64
CA THR A 165 -22.56 1.56 -4.22
C THR A 165 -22.14 0.31 -3.46
N LEU A 166 -20.98 0.39 -2.82
CA LEU A 166 -20.48 -0.62 -1.89
C LEU A 166 -21.08 -0.35 -0.51
N GLU A 167 -21.70 -1.35 0.09
CA GLU A 167 -22.22 -1.32 1.46
C GLU A 167 -21.56 -2.45 2.26
N ARG A 168 -21.35 -2.28 3.57
CA ARG A 168 -20.91 -3.41 4.41
C ARG A 168 -22.02 -4.46 4.47
N ALA A 169 -21.70 -5.72 4.19
CA ALA A 169 -22.69 -6.78 4.16
C ALA A 169 -23.35 -6.97 5.53
N GLY A 170 -24.69 -7.01 5.61
CA GLY A 170 -25.41 -7.21 6.88
C GLY A 170 -25.22 -8.56 7.59
N LYS A 171 -24.47 -9.52 7.00
CA LYS A 171 -23.96 -10.70 7.73
C LYS A 171 -22.55 -10.47 8.32
N ALA A 172 -21.90 -9.38 7.92
CA ALA A 172 -20.86 -8.73 8.70
C ALA A 172 -21.48 -7.83 9.80
N GLU A 173 -22.45 -8.37 10.55
CA GLU A 173 -22.57 -8.10 12.00
C GLU A 173 -21.29 -8.51 12.75
N GLY A 174 -20.32 -9.10 12.04
CA GLY A 174 -18.89 -9.12 12.35
C GLY A 174 -18.16 -7.78 12.18
N CYS A 175 -18.85 -6.63 12.08
CA CYS A 175 -18.33 -5.48 12.83
C CYS A 175 -18.71 -5.70 14.28
N PHE A 176 -18.14 -6.77 14.84
CA PHE A 176 -18.51 -7.37 16.09
C PHE A 176 -18.64 -6.23 17.10
N SER A 177 -19.73 -6.21 17.87
CA SER A 177 -19.52 -6.00 19.29
C SER A 177 -18.53 -7.10 19.71
N LEU A 178 -17.23 -6.91 19.51
CA LEU A 178 -16.23 -7.82 20.04
C LEU A 178 -16.57 -7.79 21.52
N PRO A 179 -16.97 -8.92 22.15
CA PRO A 179 -17.31 -8.94 23.57
C PRO A 179 -16.15 -8.39 24.43
N PHE A 180 -14.97 -8.29 23.82
CA PHE A 180 -13.71 -7.75 24.30
C PHE A 180 -13.58 -6.21 24.30
N PHE A 181 -14.33 -5.45 23.50
CA PHE A 181 -14.22 -3.98 23.50
C PHE A 181 -14.69 -3.34 24.81
N ALA A 182 -15.78 -3.87 25.39
CA ALA A 182 -16.33 -3.38 26.65
C ALA A 182 -15.38 -3.60 27.83
N PRO A 183 -14.81 -4.81 28.06
CA PRO A 183 -13.76 -5.03 29.06
C PRO A 183 -12.53 -4.12 28.89
N LEU A 184 -12.17 -3.78 27.65
CA LEU A 184 -10.98 -2.98 27.36
C LEU A 184 -11.20 -1.46 27.44
N GLY A 185 -12.40 -1.00 27.84
CA GLY A 185 -12.72 0.42 27.90
C GLY A 185 -12.65 1.13 26.55
N LEU A 186 -12.67 0.37 25.45
CA LEU A 186 -12.68 0.87 24.09
C LEU A 186 -14.15 1.03 23.69
N GLN A 187 -14.75 2.15 24.07
CA GLN A 187 -16.13 2.46 23.71
C GLN A 187 -16.17 2.94 22.25
N GLY A 188 -16.46 2.03 21.33
CA GLY A 188 -16.67 2.34 19.93
C GLY A 188 -17.84 1.54 19.39
N SER A 189 -19.02 2.15 19.29
CA SER A 189 -20.04 1.60 18.41
C SER A 189 -19.57 1.82 16.98
N VAL A 190 -19.04 0.79 16.32
CA VAL A 190 -18.76 0.85 14.88
C VAL A 190 -20.08 0.65 14.13
N ASN A 191 -21.06 1.52 14.41
CA ASN A 191 -22.29 1.67 13.64
C ASN A 191 -22.03 2.70 12.54
N HIS A 192 -21.03 2.45 11.70
CA HIS A 192 -20.98 3.14 10.43
C HIS A 192 -21.62 2.21 9.40
N LYS A 193 -22.82 2.60 8.95
CA LYS A 193 -23.29 2.29 7.61
C LYS A 193 -22.33 3.00 6.64
N GLU A 194 -21.11 2.49 6.56
CA GLU A 194 -20.12 2.87 5.56
C GLU A 194 -20.66 2.40 4.23
N ALA A 195 -21.18 3.36 3.46
CA ALA A 195 -21.50 3.17 2.06
C ALA A 195 -20.53 4.02 1.25
N VAL A 196 -19.91 3.42 0.25
CA VAL A 196 -18.99 4.11 -0.67
C VAL A 196 -19.53 3.96 -2.07
N THR A 197 -19.86 5.07 -2.70
CA THR A 197 -20.32 5.09 -4.10
C THR A 197 -19.12 5.21 -5.02
N ILE A 198 -18.92 4.20 -5.86
CA ILE A 198 -17.91 4.18 -6.90
C ILE A 198 -18.56 4.68 -8.21
N PRO A 199 -18.10 5.82 -8.75
CA PRO A 199 -18.65 6.37 -9.99
C PRO A 199 -18.27 5.51 -11.19
N LYS A 200 -19.05 5.59 -12.27
CA LYS A 200 -18.68 5.02 -13.57
C LYS A 200 -17.31 5.55 -14.05
N GLY A 201 -16.49 4.67 -14.64
CA GLY A 201 -15.13 5.00 -15.07
C GLY A 201 -14.16 5.22 -13.91
N CYS A 202 -14.45 4.69 -12.72
CA CYS A 202 -13.49 4.70 -11.63
C CYS A 202 -12.40 3.66 -11.85
N VAL A 203 -11.14 4.08 -11.82
CA VAL A 203 -9.98 3.20 -11.81
C VAL A 203 -9.96 2.40 -10.50
N LEU A 204 -9.86 1.08 -10.61
CA LEU A 204 -9.80 0.13 -9.50
C LEU A 204 -8.39 -0.45 -9.34
N ALA A 205 -7.73 -0.73 -10.46
CA ALA A 205 -6.36 -1.20 -10.51
C ALA A 205 -5.67 -0.67 -11.75
N PHE A 206 -4.34 -0.61 -11.73
CA PHE A 206 -3.56 -0.07 -12.82
C PHE A 206 -2.21 -0.77 -12.94
N ARG A 207 -1.67 -0.80 -14.15
CA ARG A 207 -0.33 -1.30 -14.47
C ARG A 207 0.51 -0.15 -14.98
N VAL A 208 1.74 -0.08 -14.50
CA VAL A 208 2.68 0.96 -14.91
C VAL A 208 3.87 0.38 -15.65
N ARG A 209 4.53 1.21 -16.45
CA ARG A 209 5.85 0.93 -16.99
C ARG A 209 6.76 2.13 -16.75
N GLN A 210 8.04 1.85 -16.55
CA GLN A 210 9.02 2.89 -16.28
C GLN A 210 9.29 3.72 -17.53
N LEU A 211 9.26 5.05 -17.38
CA LEU A 211 9.73 5.97 -18.40
C LEU A 211 11.24 6.01 -18.38
N MET A 212 11.86 5.92 -19.55
CA MET A 212 13.32 6.01 -19.72
C MET A 212 13.65 7.23 -20.56
N VAL A 213 14.49 8.12 -20.06
CA VAL A 213 15.03 9.25 -20.80
C VAL A 213 16.37 8.85 -21.40
N LYS A 214 16.48 8.92 -22.73
CA LYS A 214 17.69 8.63 -23.49
C LYS A 214 18.30 9.94 -23.97
N GLY A 215 19.58 10.17 -23.68
CA GLY A 215 20.27 11.38 -24.12
C GLY A 215 19.67 12.66 -23.52
N LYS A 216 19.27 13.61 -24.37
CA LYS A 216 18.78 14.94 -23.95
C LYS A 216 17.25 15.05 -23.91
N ASP A 217 16.57 14.51 -24.91
CA ASP A 217 15.15 14.74 -25.17
C ASP A 217 14.43 13.49 -25.70
N GLU A 218 15.16 12.39 -25.95
CA GLU A 218 14.58 11.14 -26.40
C GLU A 218 14.04 10.35 -25.19
N TRP A 219 12.98 9.59 -25.43
CA TRP A 219 12.35 8.80 -24.38
C TRP A 219 11.89 7.46 -24.91
N ASP A 220 11.71 6.52 -23.99
CA ASP A 220 11.26 5.17 -24.28
C ASP A 220 10.48 4.60 -23.09
N ILE A 221 9.57 3.67 -23.38
CA ILE A 221 8.86 2.90 -22.36
C ILE A 221 9.07 1.43 -22.70
N PRO A 222 10.11 0.80 -22.11
CA PRO A 222 10.45 -0.59 -22.41
C PRO A 222 9.27 -1.53 -22.16
N HIS A 223 9.10 -2.53 -23.03
CA HIS A 223 8.12 -3.60 -22.80
C HIS A 223 8.42 -4.43 -21.56
N ILE A 224 9.71 -4.53 -21.20
CA ILE A 224 10.23 -5.23 -20.03
C ILE A 224 11.06 -4.22 -19.25
N CYS A 225 10.64 -3.90 -18.03
CA CYS A 225 11.42 -3.11 -17.09
C CYS A 225 12.33 -4.04 -16.28
N ASN A 226 13.55 -3.58 -15.97
CA ASN A 226 14.47 -4.27 -15.06
C ASN A 226 14.69 -3.37 -13.84
N ASP A 227 14.85 -3.98 -12.67
CA ASP A 227 15.08 -3.31 -11.38
C ASP A 227 16.27 -2.33 -11.36
N ASN A 228 17.25 -2.54 -12.24
CA ASN A 228 18.43 -1.68 -12.38
C ASN A 228 18.23 -0.47 -13.31
N MET A 229 17.06 -0.35 -13.96
CA MET A 229 16.77 0.76 -14.85
C MET A 229 16.49 2.03 -14.03
N GLN A 230 17.08 3.14 -14.47
CA GLN A 230 16.80 4.47 -13.94
C GLN A 230 16.17 5.33 -15.02
N THR A 231 15.13 6.08 -14.66
CA THR A 231 14.45 6.97 -15.61
C THR A 231 15.41 7.99 -16.21
N PHE A 232 16.29 8.55 -15.38
CA PHE A 232 17.28 9.52 -15.82
C PHE A 232 18.67 8.85 -15.85
N PRO A 233 19.50 9.14 -16.86
CA PRO A 233 20.86 8.64 -16.89
C PRO A 233 21.66 9.21 -15.70
N PRO A 234 22.54 8.42 -15.05
CA PRO A 234 23.38 8.91 -13.97
C PRO A 234 24.29 10.02 -14.50
N GLY A 235 24.24 11.19 -13.87
CA GLY A 235 25.14 12.30 -14.21
C GLY A 235 26.60 11.97 -13.90
N GLU A 236 27.56 12.65 -14.52
CA GLU A 236 29.02 12.49 -14.34
C GLU A 236 29.56 12.85 -12.93
N LYS A 237 28.74 12.78 -11.88
CA LYS A 237 29.18 13.00 -10.49
C LYS A 237 29.55 11.68 -9.82
N PRO A 238 30.57 11.68 -8.94
CA PRO A 238 31.14 10.45 -8.41
C PRO A 238 30.10 9.68 -7.59
N GLU A 239 30.04 8.39 -7.87
CA GLU A 239 29.29 7.31 -7.23
C GLU A 239 28.73 7.68 -5.85
N GLU A 240 27.50 8.21 -5.82
CA GLU A 240 26.65 8.11 -4.65
C GLU A 240 26.05 6.70 -4.64
N GLU A 241 26.17 6.07 -3.48
CA GLU A 241 26.02 4.65 -3.22
C GLU A 241 24.75 4.05 -3.85
N LYS A 242 24.93 2.89 -4.48
CA LYS A 242 23.85 2.07 -5.05
C LYS A 242 22.78 1.85 -4.00
N PHE A 243 21.63 2.50 -4.18
CA PHE A 243 20.41 2.16 -3.48
C PHE A 243 20.06 0.71 -3.80
N ILE A 244 20.20 -0.19 -2.81
CA ILE A 244 19.59 -1.51 -2.88
C ILE A 244 18.10 -1.29 -2.64
N PHE A 245 17.42 -0.86 -3.71
CA PHE A 245 15.98 -0.96 -3.80
C PHE A 245 15.65 -2.44 -3.87
N VAL A 246 15.13 -3.01 -2.78
CA VAL A 246 14.41 -4.27 -2.90
C VAL A 246 13.11 -3.94 -3.61
N GLN A 247 13.13 -4.08 -4.93
CA GLN A 247 11.96 -3.91 -5.76
C GLN A 247 11.82 -5.14 -6.62
N ALA A 248 10.65 -5.76 -6.51
CA ALA A 248 10.25 -6.90 -7.28
C ALA A 248 9.83 -6.45 -8.68
N SER A 249 10.68 -6.70 -9.67
CA SER A 249 10.28 -6.96 -11.04
C SER A 249 11.43 -7.65 -11.78
N ASP A 250 11.66 -8.91 -11.42
CA ASP A 250 12.24 -9.86 -12.37
C ASP A 250 11.16 -10.87 -12.77
N VAL A 251 11.03 -11.03 -14.09
CA VAL A 251 10.30 -12.12 -14.73
C VAL A 251 11.05 -13.40 -14.36
N GLY A 252 10.75 -13.94 -13.18
CA GLY A 252 11.43 -15.11 -12.62
C GLY A 252 11.33 -15.17 -11.09
N ASP A 253 10.26 -15.78 -10.58
CA ASP A 253 10.24 -16.45 -9.25
C ASP A 253 10.55 -15.63 -7.97
N ILE A 254 10.15 -14.36 -7.86
CA ILE A 254 9.99 -13.76 -6.52
C ILE A 254 8.62 -14.17 -5.98
N HIS A 255 8.61 -15.29 -5.24
CA HIS A 255 7.45 -15.73 -4.46
C HIS A 255 6.93 -14.56 -3.61
N GLU A 256 5.69 -14.13 -3.84
CA GLU A 256 4.83 -13.41 -2.88
C GLU A 256 4.59 -14.32 -1.66
N GLY A 257 5.66 -14.59 -0.92
CA GLY A 257 5.68 -15.52 0.20
C GLY A 257 6.01 -14.80 1.48
N PHE A 258 5.62 -15.41 2.59
CA PHE A 258 5.91 -14.90 3.93
C PHE A 258 7.42 -14.68 4.16
N LYS A 259 8.27 -15.49 3.51
CA LYS A 259 9.73 -15.35 3.58
C LYS A 259 10.20 -13.98 3.10
N THR A 260 9.66 -13.48 1.98
CA THR A 260 10.02 -12.16 1.41
C THR A 260 9.62 -11.04 2.36
N LEU A 261 8.42 -11.12 2.94
CA LEU A 261 7.97 -10.18 3.98
C LEU A 261 8.90 -10.22 5.20
N LYS A 262 9.25 -11.42 5.66
CA LYS A 262 10.11 -11.60 6.84
C LYS A 262 11.49 -11.00 6.61
N GLU A 263 12.10 -11.23 5.45
CA GLU A 263 13.38 -10.62 5.07
C GLU A 263 13.29 -9.10 4.94
N GLU A 264 12.19 -8.57 4.39
CA GLU A 264 11.95 -7.13 4.29
C GLU A 264 11.86 -6.47 5.66
N VAL A 265 10.99 -6.97 6.53
CA VAL A 265 10.86 -6.46 7.90
C VAL A 265 12.17 -6.60 8.67
N GLN A 266 12.89 -7.72 8.49
CA GLN A 266 14.17 -7.95 9.16
C GLN A 266 15.22 -6.90 8.77
N ARG A 267 15.37 -6.57 7.49
CA ARG A 267 16.31 -5.53 7.05
C ARG A 267 15.99 -4.17 7.68
N GLU A 268 14.73 -3.78 7.67
CA GLU A 268 14.32 -2.48 8.24
C GLU A 268 14.49 -2.49 9.77
N THR A 269 14.23 -3.61 10.46
CA THR A 269 14.52 -3.70 11.91
C THR A 269 16.02 -3.60 12.21
N GLN A 270 16.90 -4.13 11.35
CA GLN A 270 18.35 -4.01 11.53
C GLN A 270 18.83 -2.57 11.43
N GLU A 271 18.25 -1.77 10.53
CA GLU A 271 18.57 -0.34 10.44
C GLU A 271 18.12 0.44 11.69
N VAL A 272 16.95 0.10 12.25
CA VAL A 272 16.49 0.69 13.52
C VAL A 272 17.36 0.22 14.71
N GLU A 273 17.83 -1.02 14.70
CA GLU A 273 18.67 -1.59 15.77
C GLU A 273 20.05 -0.88 15.86
N LYS A 274 20.55 -0.32 14.76
CA LYS A 274 21.78 0.49 14.74
C LYS A 274 21.65 1.81 15.51
N LEU A 275 20.43 2.27 15.80
CA LEU A 275 20.23 3.47 16.62
C LEU A 275 20.79 3.27 18.03
N SER A 276 21.29 4.35 18.63
CA SER A 276 21.73 4.32 20.03
C SER A 276 20.58 3.94 20.96
N ARG A 277 20.87 3.36 22.13
CA ARG A 277 19.84 2.99 23.11
C ARG A 277 18.94 4.18 23.47
N VAL A 278 19.53 5.36 23.64
CA VAL A 278 18.78 6.61 23.90
C VAL A 278 17.88 6.97 22.73
N GLY A 279 18.35 6.80 21.49
CA GLY A 279 17.55 7.00 20.29
C GLY A 279 16.37 6.03 20.19
N GLN A 280 16.60 4.73 20.47
CA GLN A 280 15.55 3.72 20.48
C GLN A 280 14.51 3.98 21.59
N SER A 281 14.94 4.28 22.82
CA SER A 281 14.01 4.62 23.91
C SER A 281 13.21 5.89 23.62
N SER A 282 13.82 6.89 22.99
CA SER A 282 13.10 8.10 22.59
C SER A 282 12.11 7.84 21.47
N LEU A 283 12.49 7.06 20.45
CA LEU A 283 11.60 6.64 19.38
C LEU A 283 10.39 5.90 19.97
N LEU A 284 10.62 4.96 20.88
CA LEU A 284 9.56 4.24 21.57
C LEU A 284 8.63 5.19 22.35
N SER A 285 9.19 6.14 23.10
CA SER A 285 8.43 7.12 23.86
C SER A 285 7.54 8.00 22.96
N SER A 286 8.09 8.45 21.84
CA SER A 286 7.36 9.27 20.87
C SER A 286 6.28 8.49 20.14
N LEU A 287 6.59 7.27 19.67
CA LEU A 287 5.59 6.38 19.08
C LEU A 287 4.47 6.07 20.08
N SER A 288 4.80 5.76 21.34
CA SER A 288 3.79 5.48 22.37
C SER A 288 2.82 6.65 22.61
N LYS A 289 3.27 7.90 22.43
CA LYS A 289 2.41 9.10 22.54
C LYS A 289 1.55 9.34 21.29
N LEU A 290 2.03 8.92 20.12
CA LEU A 290 1.36 9.11 18.83
C LEU A 290 0.38 7.97 18.49
N LEU A 291 0.64 6.76 18.98
CA LEU A 291 -0.24 5.61 18.78
C LEU A 291 -1.63 5.88 19.36
N GLY A 292 -2.65 5.80 18.50
CA GLY A 292 -4.03 6.13 18.84
C GLY A 292 -4.44 7.55 18.43
N LYS A 293 -3.52 8.33 17.84
CA LYS A 293 -3.75 9.64 17.23
C LYS A 293 -3.38 9.60 15.75
N LYS A 294 -4.23 8.98 14.93
CA LYS A 294 -3.92 8.66 13.52
C LYS A 294 -3.48 9.86 12.68
N LYS A 295 -4.10 11.03 12.88
CA LYS A 295 -3.73 12.26 12.14
C LYS A 295 -2.32 12.77 12.48
N GLU A 296 -1.93 12.73 13.75
CA GLU A 296 -0.58 13.14 14.17
C GLU A 296 0.47 12.15 13.64
N LEU A 297 0.15 10.85 13.66
CA LEU A 297 1.02 9.81 13.11
C LEU A 297 1.21 9.94 11.58
N GLN A 298 0.15 10.24 10.84
CA GLN A 298 0.21 10.52 9.40
C GLN A 298 0.98 11.81 9.10
N GLY A 299 0.84 12.83 9.96
CA GLY A 299 1.66 14.05 9.86
C GLY A 299 3.15 13.74 9.99
N LEU A 300 3.53 12.89 10.96
CA LEU A 300 4.92 12.45 11.12
C LEU A 300 5.42 11.63 9.92
N GLU A 301 4.60 10.73 9.35
CA GLU A 301 4.95 9.99 8.13
C GLU A 301 5.32 10.95 6.99
N LEU A 302 4.49 11.96 6.75
CA LEU A 302 4.71 12.98 5.71
C LEU A 302 5.93 13.86 5.98
N GLU A 303 6.19 14.22 7.24
CA GLU A 303 7.37 14.98 7.63
C GLU A 303 8.66 14.20 7.39
N VAL A 304 8.68 12.91 7.77
CA VAL A 304 9.83 12.02 7.55
C VAL A 304 10.06 11.81 6.05
N GLU A 305 9.00 11.59 5.27
CA GLU A 305 9.08 11.44 3.81
C GLU A 305 9.63 12.71 3.14
N GLY A 306 9.03 13.87 3.42
CA GLY A 306 9.46 15.14 2.83
C GLY A 306 10.86 15.58 3.25
N ALA A 307 11.30 15.19 4.45
CA ALA A 307 12.66 15.41 4.89
C ALA A 307 13.68 14.53 4.13
N LEU A 308 13.35 13.25 3.98
CA LEU A 308 14.14 12.29 3.23
C LEU A 308 14.29 12.68 1.75
N ASP A 309 13.28 13.36 1.18
CA ASP A 309 13.29 13.84 -0.21
C ASP A 309 14.15 15.11 -0.39
N LYS A 310 14.19 15.98 0.63
CA LYS A 310 14.98 17.22 0.58
C LYS A 310 16.45 17.02 0.97
N GLY A 311 16.82 15.83 1.43
CA GLY A 311 18.19 15.52 1.86
C GLY A 311 18.68 16.33 3.06
N HIS A 312 17.76 16.89 3.86
CA HIS A 312 18.12 17.68 5.04
C HIS A 312 18.30 16.78 6.27
N GLU A 313 19.24 17.15 7.16
CA GLU A 313 19.31 16.60 8.51
C GLU A 313 18.04 16.99 9.27
N VAL A 314 17.28 16.00 9.72
CA VAL A 314 15.94 16.23 10.27
C VAL A 314 16.03 16.27 11.77
N THR A 315 15.71 17.44 12.33
CA THR A 315 15.32 17.57 13.72
C THR A 315 13.81 17.40 13.80
N LEU A 316 13.33 16.16 13.66
CA LEU A 316 11.92 15.86 13.92
C LEU A 316 11.63 16.22 15.37
N GLU A 317 10.57 17.00 15.64
CA GLU A 317 10.17 17.32 17.02
C GLU A 317 9.84 16.06 17.84
N ALA A 318 9.52 14.96 17.16
CA ALA A 318 9.30 13.64 17.72
C ALA A 318 10.61 12.89 18.10
N PHE A 319 11.77 13.35 17.68
CA PHE A 319 13.06 12.76 18.04
C PHE A 319 13.88 13.75 18.89
N PRO A 320 14.76 13.29 19.79
CA PRO A 320 15.62 14.20 20.52
C PRO A 320 16.48 14.95 19.52
N LYS A 321 16.61 16.27 19.70
CA LYS A 321 17.50 17.13 18.89
C LYS A 321 18.97 16.65 18.89
N ASP A 322 19.31 15.76 19.82
CA ASP A 322 20.65 15.21 20.04
C ASP A 322 20.89 13.86 19.33
N VAL A 323 19.88 13.30 18.64
CA VAL A 323 20.01 12.03 17.89
C VAL A 323 20.06 12.32 16.40
N LEU A 324 21.27 12.35 15.84
CA LEU A 324 21.48 12.34 14.39
C LEU A 324 21.01 11.00 13.83
N LEU A 325 19.91 11.01 13.07
CA LEU A 325 19.40 9.83 12.38
C LEU A 325 20.09 9.73 11.01
N SER A 326 20.68 8.57 10.71
CA SER A 326 21.16 8.30 9.36
C SER A 326 19.98 8.22 8.38
N LYS A 327 20.25 8.42 7.08
CA LYS A 327 19.23 8.34 6.02
C LYS A 327 18.57 6.96 5.98
N GLU A 328 19.34 5.92 6.27
CA GLU A 328 18.89 4.52 6.30
C GLU A 328 17.94 4.30 7.48
N ALA A 329 18.29 4.79 8.67
CA ALA A 329 17.44 4.69 9.85
C ALA A 329 16.13 5.47 9.68
N MET A 330 16.18 6.67 9.09
CA MET A 330 14.97 7.44 8.75
C MET A 330 14.11 6.70 7.73
N GLY A 331 14.72 6.07 6.74
CA GLY A 331 14.02 5.22 5.78
C GLY A 331 13.33 4.03 6.44
N ALA A 332 13.97 3.38 7.40
CA ALA A 332 13.37 2.28 8.15
C ALA A 332 12.24 2.75 9.08
N ILE A 333 12.40 3.91 9.71
CA ILE A 333 11.33 4.56 10.48
C ILE A 333 10.13 4.85 9.57
N LEU A 334 10.35 5.41 8.37
CA LEU A 334 9.28 5.69 7.41
C LEU A 334 8.51 4.43 7.02
N TYR A 335 9.23 3.32 6.77
CA TYR A 335 8.62 2.02 6.48
C TYR A 335 7.64 1.58 7.58
N PHE A 336 8.08 1.62 8.84
CA PHE A 336 7.24 1.22 9.97
C PHE A 336 6.13 2.22 10.28
N LEU A 337 6.34 3.52 10.05
CA LEU A 337 5.27 4.51 10.13
C LEU A 337 4.15 4.18 9.14
N GLY A 338 4.52 3.83 7.90
CA GLY A 338 3.57 3.34 6.91
C GLY A 338 2.81 2.10 7.40
N ALA A 339 3.48 1.11 8.00
CA ALA A 339 2.81 -0.06 8.58
C ALA A 339 1.84 0.31 9.73
N LEU A 340 2.21 1.27 10.58
CA LEU A 340 1.37 1.71 11.69
C LEU A 340 0.17 2.54 11.24
N THR A 341 0.29 3.31 10.16
CA THR A 341 -0.82 4.12 9.60
C THR A 341 -1.88 3.29 8.88
N GLU A 342 -1.52 2.08 8.41
CA GLU A 342 -2.47 1.06 7.92
C GLU A 342 -3.39 0.53 9.03
N LEU A 343 -2.89 0.47 10.27
CA LEU A 343 -3.68 0.00 11.40
C LEU A 343 -4.80 1.00 11.78
N SER A 344 -5.87 0.47 12.37
CA SER A 344 -6.95 1.30 12.92
C SER A 344 -6.52 2.00 14.22
N GLU A 345 -7.17 3.13 14.56
CA GLU A 345 -6.90 3.82 15.84
C GLU A 345 -7.11 2.93 17.06
N ALA A 346 -8.08 2.01 17.00
CA ALA A 346 -8.31 1.02 18.04
C ALA A 346 -7.11 0.06 18.17
N GLN A 347 -6.58 -0.46 17.05
CA GLN A 347 -5.39 -1.31 17.06
C GLN A 347 -4.16 -0.58 17.59
N GLN A 348 -3.95 0.68 17.18
CA GLN A 348 -2.84 1.48 17.70
C GLN A 348 -2.93 1.65 19.23
N LYS A 349 -4.12 1.89 19.78
CA LYS A 349 -4.34 1.95 21.24
C LYS A 349 -4.10 0.59 21.92
N LEU A 350 -4.50 -0.50 21.28
CA LEU A 350 -4.25 -1.86 21.77
C LEU A 350 -2.75 -2.21 21.78
N LEU A 351 -1.98 -1.74 20.80
CA LEU A 351 -0.52 -1.90 20.79
C LEU A 351 0.13 -1.21 21.99
N VAL A 352 -0.33 -0.01 22.38
CA VAL A 352 0.14 0.68 23.59
C VAL A 352 -0.09 -0.17 24.85
N LYS A 353 -1.31 -0.68 25.03
CA LYS A 353 -1.63 -1.57 26.16
C LYS A 353 -0.81 -2.87 26.12
N SER A 354 -0.56 -3.41 24.94
CA SER A 354 0.22 -4.64 24.74
C SER A 354 1.70 -4.45 25.09
N MET A 355 2.24 -3.25 24.87
CA MET A 355 3.57 -2.84 25.35
C MET A 355 3.62 -2.80 26.88
N GLU A 356 2.65 -2.14 27.52
CA GLU A 356 2.56 -2.03 28.98
C GLU A 356 2.48 -3.40 29.67
N LYS A 357 1.70 -4.32 29.07
CA LYS A 357 1.52 -5.70 29.55
C LYS A 357 2.65 -6.65 29.15
N LYS A 358 3.60 -6.20 28.33
CA LYS A 358 4.74 -6.99 27.83
C LYS A 358 4.35 -8.28 27.09
N ILE A 359 3.26 -8.23 26.33
CA ILE A 359 2.69 -9.37 25.59
C ILE A 359 3.01 -9.37 24.09
N LEU A 360 3.71 -8.34 23.60
CA LEU A 360 4.17 -8.24 22.21
C LEU A 360 4.88 -9.51 21.69
N PRO A 361 5.75 -10.22 22.44
CA PRO A 361 6.43 -11.39 21.90
C PRO A 361 5.46 -12.53 21.57
N VAL A 362 4.40 -12.67 22.36
CA VAL A 362 3.37 -13.70 22.17
C VAL A 362 2.50 -13.34 20.96
N GLN A 363 2.10 -12.07 20.85
CA GLN A 363 1.32 -11.55 19.72
C GLN A 363 2.08 -11.67 18.41
N LEU A 364 3.37 -11.30 18.39
CA LEU A 364 4.23 -11.42 17.22
C LEU A 364 4.36 -12.88 16.78
N LYS A 365 4.62 -13.80 17.72
CA LYS A 365 4.73 -15.22 17.43
C LYS A 365 3.43 -15.83 16.91
N LEU A 366 2.28 -15.40 17.44
CA LEU A 366 0.97 -15.81 16.95
C LEU A 366 0.81 -15.40 15.48
N VAL A 367 0.98 -14.11 15.19
CA VAL A 367 0.84 -13.57 13.82
C VAL A 367 1.81 -14.26 12.87
N GLU A 368 3.10 -14.36 13.23
CA GLU A 368 4.12 -15.04 12.44
C GLU A 368 3.73 -16.49 12.12
N SER A 369 3.32 -17.27 13.13
CA SER A 369 2.98 -18.69 12.94
C SER A 369 1.75 -18.93 12.06
N THR A 370 0.77 -18.02 12.11
CA THR A 370 -0.43 -18.08 11.26
C THR A 370 -0.10 -17.69 9.83
N MET A 371 0.70 -16.63 9.65
CA MET A 371 1.14 -16.20 8.33
C MET A 371 2.01 -17.26 7.66
N GLU A 372 2.96 -17.86 8.37
CA GLU A 372 3.85 -18.90 7.81
C GLU A 372 3.06 -20.11 7.26
N GLN A 373 1.92 -20.45 7.87
CA GLN A 373 1.09 -21.58 7.45
C GLN A 373 0.12 -21.24 6.31
N ASN A 374 -0.34 -19.99 6.24
CA ASN A 374 -1.50 -19.64 5.41
C ASN A 374 -1.24 -18.56 4.35
N PHE A 375 -0.03 -17.99 4.27
CA PHE A 375 0.26 -16.84 3.40
C PHE A 375 -0.18 -17.00 1.94
N LEU A 376 -0.07 -18.21 1.39
CA LEU A 376 -0.39 -18.52 -0.01
C LEU A 376 -1.82 -19.07 -0.20
N GLN A 377 -2.62 -19.17 0.88
CA GLN A 377 -4.00 -19.62 0.80
C GLN A 377 -4.86 -18.54 0.12
N ASP A 378 -5.56 -18.94 -0.94
CA ASP A 378 -6.43 -18.10 -1.75
C ASP A 378 -7.88 -18.09 -1.24
N LYS A 379 -8.21 -18.97 -0.28
CA LYS A 379 -9.56 -19.18 0.22
C LYS A 379 -9.64 -19.05 1.73
N GLU A 380 -10.76 -18.47 2.15
CA GLU A 380 -11.16 -18.43 3.54
C GLU A 380 -11.28 -19.85 4.11
N SER A 381 -10.58 -20.11 5.22
CA SER A 381 -10.51 -21.43 5.81
C SER A 381 -10.27 -21.36 7.32
N VAL A 382 -10.79 -22.37 8.03
CA VAL A 382 -10.65 -22.48 9.49
C VAL A 382 -9.55 -23.47 9.82
N PHE A 383 -8.62 -23.07 10.67
CA PHE A 383 -7.47 -23.87 11.06
C PHE A 383 -7.42 -24.08 12.58
N PRO A 384 -6.89 -25.22 13.05
CA PRO A 384 -6.61 -25.41 14.46
C PRO A 384 -5.47 -24.48 14.90
N LEU A 385 -5.67 -23.78 16.01
CA LEU A 385 -4.64 -22.98 16.66
C LEU A 385 -3.92 -23.83 17.71
N ARG A 386 -2.59 -23.73 17.72
CA ARG A 386 -1.75 -24.39 18.73
C ARG A 386 -2.01 -23.77 20.11
N PRO A 387 -2.51 -24.53 21.11
CA PRO A 387 -2.84 -23.99 22.42
C PRO A 387 -1.65 -23.32 23.12
N GLU A 388 -0.43 -23.77 22.83
CA GLU A 388 0.82 -23.27 23.42
C GLU A 388 1.12 -21.81 23.04
N LEU A 389 0.47 -21.29 21.99
CA LEU A 389 0.65 -19.89 21.57
C LEU A 389 -0.09 -18.91 22.48
N LEU A 390 -1.14 -19.35 23.18
CA LEU A 390 -1.98 -18.49 24.02
C LEU A 390 -1.93 -18.88 25.50
N SER A 391 -1.34 -20.03 25.85
CA SER A 391 -1.35 -20.58 27.22
C SER A 391 -0.63 -19.72 28.26
N SER A 392 0.26 -18.81 27.83
CA SER A 392 0.98 -17.89 28.72
C SER A 392 0.21 -16.61 29.04
N LEU A 393 -0.91 -16.35 28.37
CA LEU A 393 -1.69 -15.11 28.54
C LEU A 393 -2.75 -15.29 29.64
N GLY A 394 -2.88 -14.29 30.51
CA GLY A 394 -4.03 -14.17 31.40
C GLY A 394 -5.28 -13.74 30.62
N GLU A 395 -6.42 -13.68 31.31
CA GLU A 395 -7.71 -13.35 30.69
C GLU A 395 -7.70 -11.98 30.01
N GLU A 396 -7.15 -10.95 30.67
CA GLU A 396 -7.06 -9.59 30.10
C GLU A 396 -6.12 -9.53 28.89
N GLU A 397 -4.96 -10.21 28.98
CA GLU A 397 -3.97 -10.27 27.91
C GLU A 397 -4.47 -11.05 26.68
N LEU A 398 -5.30 -12.07 26.91
CA LEU A 398 -5.95 -12.86 25.87
C LEU A 398 -6.98 -12.00 25.12
N ILE A 399 -7.84 -11.29 25.86
CA ILE A 399 -8.81 -10.33 25.33
C ILE A 399 -8.11 -9.25 24.48
N LEU A 400 -6.99 -8.70 24.95
CA LEU A 400 -6.17 -7.74 24.21
C LEU A 400 -5.66 -8.33 22.89
N THR A 401 -5.13 -9.55 22.93
CA THR A 401 -4.54 -10.22 21.77
C THR A 401 -5.59 -10.54 20.72
N GLU A 402 -6.74 -11.08 21.13
CA GLU A 402 -7.87 -11.37 20.25
C GLU A 402 -8.42 -10.11 19.58
N ALA A 403 -8.58 -9.03 20.34
CA ALA A 403 -9.02 -7.76 19.78
C ALA A 403 -8.01 -7.20 18.75
N LEU A 404 -6.71 -7.32 19.02
CA LEU A 404 -5.66 -6.81 18.13
C LEU A 404 -5.62 -7.55 16.79
N VAL A 405 -5.58 -8.88 16.83
CA VAL A 405 -5.48 -9.71 15.63
C VAL A 405 -6.82 -9.79 14.88
N GLY A 406 -7.94 -9.78 15.60
CA GLY A 406 -9.28 -9.75 15.02
C GLY A 406 -9.55 -8.48 14.21
N LEU A 407 -9.05 -7.33 14.66
CA LEU A 407 -9.11 -6.09 13.88
C LEU A 407 -8.28 -6.11 12.60
N SER A 408 -7.27 -7.00 12.52
CA SER A 408 -6.53 -7.30 11.29
C SER A 408 -7.16 -8.43 10.46
N GLY A 409 -8.33 -8.95 10.86
CA GLY A 409 -9.08 -9.98 10.13
C GLY A 409 -8.76 -11.42 10.52
N LEU A 410 -7.94 -11.64 11.54
CA LEU A 410 -7.65 -12.97 12.07
C LEU A 410 -8.59 -13.27 13.25
N GLU A 411 -9.68 -13.98 13.00
CA GLU A 411 -10.64 -14.32 14.06
C GLU A 411 -10.16 -15.53 14.85
N VAL A 412 -9.95 -15.37 16.16
CA VAL A 412 -9.51 -16.45 17.06
C VAL A 412 -10.67 -16.91 17.93
N GLN A 413 -10.94 -18.22 17.95
CA GLN A 413 -11.96 -18.85 18.79
C GLN A 413 -11.31 -19.65 19.93
N ARG A 414 -11.81 -19.46 21.16
CA ARG A 414 -11.27 -20.08 22.38
C ARG A 414 -11.74 -21.53 22.60
N SER A 415 -12.97 -21.84 22.19
CA SER A 415 -13.59 -23.16 22.38
C SER A 415 -13.11 -24.14 21.32
N GLY A 416 -12.06 -24.90 21.63
CA GLY A 416 -11.29 -25.63 20.63
C GLY A 416 -10.45 -24.63 19.84
N PRO A 417 -9.20 -24.34 20.26
CA PRO A 417 -8.46 -23.20 19.76
C PRO A 417 -8.37 -23.28 18.24
N GLN A 418 -9.00 -22.33 17.56
CA GLN A 418 -9.13 -22.27 16.11
C GLN A 418 -8.97 -20.82 15.66
N TYR A 419 -8.57 -20.63 14.41
CA TYR A 419 -8.61 -19.32 13.78
C TYR A 419 -9.18 -19.39 12.36
N THR A 420 -9.87 -18.33 11.97
CA THR A 420 -10.34 -18.13 10.59
C THR A 420 -9.31 -17.30 9.85
N TRP A 421 -8.79 -17.84 8.74
CA TRP A 421 -7.93 -17.13 7.82
C TRP A 421 -8.78 -16.48 6.72
N ASP A 422 -8.67 -15.16 6.56
CA ASP A 422 -9.26 -14.43 5.44
C ASP A 422 -8.14 -13.78 4.59
N PRO A 423 -7.90 -14.25 3.36
CA PRO A 423 -6.87 -13.68 2.50
C PRO A 423 -7.14 -12.20 2.17
N ASP A 424 -8.39 -11.73 2.19
CA ASP A 424 -8.73 -10.32 1.92
C ASP A 424 -8.19 -9.36 2.99
N THR A 425 -7.84 -9.90 4.16
CA THR A 425 -7.30 -9.12 5.28
C THR A 425 -5.79 -9.22 5.44
N LEU A 426 -5.14 -10.07 4.63
CA LEU A 426 -3.70 -10.30 4.66
C LEU A 426 -2.85 -9.01 4.71
N PRO A 427 -3.16 -7.94 3.93
CA PRO A 427 -2.37 -6.71 4.00
C PRO A 427 -2.30 -6.07 5.38
N ARG A 428 -3.44 -6.07 6.10
CA ARG A 428 -3.52 -5.55 7.48
C ARG A 428 -2.80 -6.45 8.47
N LEU A 429 -2.76 -7.75 8.21
CA LEU A 429 -1.99 -8.70 9.01
C LEU A 429 -0.48 -8.54 8.79
N CYS A 430 -0.04 -8.30 7.54
CA CYS A 430 1.35 -7.96 7.21
C CYS A 430 1.79 -6.65 7.89
N ALA A 431 0.97 -5.61 7.83
CA ALA A 431 1.24 -4.34 8.51
C ALA A 431 1.30 -4.51 10.04
N LEU A 432 0.43 -5.36 10.61
CA LEU A 432 0.48 -5.72 12.04
C LEU A 432 1.78 -6.46 12.39
N TYR A 433 2.21 -7.42 11.58
CA TYR A 433 3.47 -8.14 11.78
C TYR A 433 4.68 -7.20 11.79
N ALA A 434 4.76 -6.29 10.82
CA ALA A 434 5.83 -5.28 10.75
C ALA A 434 5.80 -4.35 11.97
N SER A 435 4.61 -3.88 12.37
CA SER A 435 4.42 -3.02 13.54
C SER A 435 4.83 -3.71 14.84
N LEU A 436 4.41 -4.96 15.04
CA LEU A 436 4.80 -5.77 16.20
C LEU A 436 6.31 -6.02 16.25
N SER A 437 6.94 -6.24 15.08
CA SER A 437 8.39 -6.46 14.98
C SER A 437 9.18 -5.22 15.44
N LEU A 438 8.78 -4.02 14.99
CA LEU A 438 9.39 -2.77 15.45
C LEU A 438 9.21 -2.58 16.96
N LEU A 439 7.96 -2.67 17.45
CA LEU A 439 7.68 -2.40 18.87
C LEU A 439 8.36 -3.43 19.78
N GLN A 440 8.46 -4.68 19.33
CA GLN A 440 9.20 -5.73 20.04
C GLN A 440 10.70 -5.43 20.10
N LEU A 441 11.29 -4.87 19.04
CA LEU A 441 12.70 -4.45 19.02
C LEU A 441 12.92 -3.33 20.05
N LEU A 442 12.11 -2.28 19.98
CA LEU A 442 12.27 -1.10 20.83
C LEU A 442 11.98 -1.37 22.32
N THR A 443 11.11 -2.34 22.62
CA THR A 443 10.80 -2.72 24.01
C THR A 443 11.81 -3.70 24.61
N LYS A 444 12.62 -4.40 23.82
CA LYS A 444 13.75 -5.22 24.33
C LYS A 444 14.91 -4.38 24.83
N THR A 445 15.06 -3.16 24.32
CA THR A 445 16.22 -2.30 24.57
C THR A 445 15.94 -1.19 25.59
N SER A 446 14.67 -1.00 25.96
CA SER A 446 14.22 -0.24 27.13
C SER A 446 14.22 -1.09 28.39
#